data_AF-U5NFE5-F1
#
_entry.id   AF-U5NFE5-F1
#
_cell.length_a   1.000
_cell.length_b   1.000
_cell.length_c   1.000
_cell.angle_alpha   90.00
_cell.angle_beta   90.00
_cell.angle_gamma   90.00
#
_symmetry.space_group_name_H-M   'P 1'
#
loop_
_entity.id
_entity.type
_entity.pdbx_description
1 polymer ?
#
loop_
_entity_poly.entity_id
_entity_poly.type
_entity_poly.pdbx_seq_one_letter_code
_entity_poly.pdbx_strand_id
1 'polypeptide(L)'
;MKSIFNLGLFREYLREDLTSFEYGFIKKVFSQAALGFAAFGAIVSILASVSKFDTHLGGAEAFWGILGIFAIASGLMFMFYYFPKYKNNPLDVRTPFVRNAYISLFFSYGTIFLLLLKGVSYISGGSSDQHANLWVGLSIFGMTLIVYSIPASIGFFMKKHSKAVSLYKFLGFCYSAYLILFLISLIGLIMGSVYEKISGYAHFALLILCGVIIFTSPILSLYRMKTVVRYLDPQDAVVTKKWEVFFVFEILAQLMQMALYISRFVLYYCLGCSRR
;
A
#
# COMPACT_ATOMS: atom_id res chain seq x y z
N MET A 1 20.38 2.46 -4.38
CA MET A 1 19.66 3.74 -4.15
C MET A 1 20.24 4.38 -2.91
N LYS A 2 20.74 5.63 -2.97
CA LYS A 2 21.22 6.34 -1.76
C LYS A 2 20.04 6.52 -0.80
N SER A 3 20.24 6.26 0.50
CA SER A 3 19.24 6.53 1.53
C SER A 3 18.93 8.02 1.54
N ILE A 4 17.70 8.38 1.15
CA ILE A 4 17.15 9.75 1.24
C ILE A 4 16.83 10.09 2.72
N PHE A 5 16.88 9.08 3.61
CA PHE A 5 16.61 9.25 5.03
C PHE A 5 17.87 9.72 5.76
N ASN A 6 17.88 10.99 6.17
CA ASN A 6 18.89 11.53 7.08
C ASN A 6 18.32 11.54 8.50
N LEU A 7 18.89 10.67 9.34
CA LEU A 7 18.42 10.43 10.70
C LEU A 7 18.62 11.65 11.63
N GLY A 8 19.65 12.47 11.35
CA GLY A 8 19.90 13.72 12.07
C GLY A 8 18.82 14.77 11.78
N LEU A 9 18.55 15.03 10.49
CA LEU A 9 17.46 15.91 10.05
C LEU A 9 16.09 15.43 10.54
N PHE A 10 15.85 14.11 10.53
CA PHE A 10 14.60 13.57 11.08
C PHE A 10 14.46 13.85 12.58
N ARG A 11 15.54 13.72 13.35
CA ARG A 11 15.53 14.01 14.79
C ARG A 11 15.23 15.47 15.09
N GLU A 12 15.68 16.38 14.23
CA GLU A 12 15.33 17.80 14.31
C GLU A 12 13.85 18.01 13.99
N TYR A 13 13.35 17.45 12.89
CA TYR A 13 11.93 17.56 12.51
C TYR A 13 10.97 16.94 13.54
N LEU A 14 11.41 15.90 14.28
CA LEU A 14 10.60 15.32 15.35
C LEU A 14 10.28 16.32 16.46
N ARG A 15 11.17 17.29 16.71
CA ARG A 15 11.01 18.31 17.76
C ARG A 15 10.17 19.50 17.30
N GLU A 16 10.00 19.69 16.01
CA GLU A 16 9.21 20.78 15.45
C GLU A 16 7.69 20.52 15.60
N ASP A 17 6.95 21.60 15.80
CA ASP A 17 5.50 21.57 15.75
C ASP A 17 5.01 21.46 14.31
N LEU A 18 3.93 20.70 14.13
CA LEU A 18 3.20 20.67 12.86
C LEU A 18 2.33 21.91 12.76
N THR A 19 2.54 22.71 11.73
CA THR A 19 1.65 23.84 11.42
C THR A 19 0.28 23.32 11.00
N SER A 20 -0.75 24.17 11.10
CA SER A 20 -2.12 23.82 10.68
C SER A 20 -2.19 23.44 9.19
N PHE A 21 -1.36 24.07 8.36
CA PHE A 21 -1.21 23.77 6.94
C PHE A 21 -0.60 22.39 6.71
N GLU A 22 0.58 22.12 7.29
CA GLU A 22 1.25 20.81 7.16
C GLU A 22 0.36 19.67 7.60
N TYR A 23 -0.35 19.89 8.69
CA TYR A 23 -1.29 18.92 9.22
C TYR A 23 -2.48 18.68 8.30
N GLY A 24 -3.07 19.75 7.75
CA GLY A 24 -4.13 19.67 6.76
C GLY A 24 -3.70 18.93 5.50
N PHE A 25 -2.47 19.15 5.05
CA PHE A 25 -1.85 18.47 3.92
C PHE A 25 -1.72 16.97 4.18
N ILE A 26 -1.08 16.58 5.30
CA ILE A 26 -0.88 15.18 5.70
C ILE A 26 -2.23 14.46 5.75
N LYS A 27 -3.20 15.04 6.48
CA LYS A 27 -4.54 14.49 6.60
C LYS A 27 -5.15 14.20 5.23
N LYS A 28 -5.11 15.19 4.32
CA LYS A 28 -5.74 15.10 3.00
C LYS A 28 -5.07 14.05 2.11
N VAL A 29 -3.75 13.93 2.14
CA VAL A 29 -3.00 12.90 1.43
C VAL A 29 -3.33 11.50 1.96
N PHE A 30 -3.25 11.28 3.27
CA PHE A 30 -3.54 9.97 3.87
C PHE A 30 -5.01 9.56 3.70
N SER A 31 -5.96 10.50 3.81
CA SER A 31 -7.37 10.22 3.52
C SER A 31 -7.61 9.82 2.06
N GLN A 32 -7.01 10.54 1.11
CA GLN A 32 -7.13 10.20 -0.31
C GLN A 32 -6.47 8.86 -0.64
N ALA A 33 -5.31 8.57 -0.04
CA ALA A 33 -4.65 7.28 -0.19
C ALA A 33 -5.48 6.13 0.40
N ALA A 34 -6.04 6.30 1.61
CA ALA A 34 -6.91 5.30 2.23
C ALA A 34 -8.16 5.01 1.40
N LEU A 35 -8.82 6.05 0.88
CA LEU A 35 -9.96 5.90 -0.04
C LEU A 35 -9.55 5.22 -1.36
N GLY A 36 -8.38 5.59 -1.89
CA GLY A 36 -7.81 4.94 -3.07
C GLY A 36 -7.58 3.44 -2.86
N PHE A 37 -7.07 3.05 -1.68
CA PHE A 37 -6.92 1.64 -1.30
C PHE A 37 -8.27 0.93 -1.13
N ALA A 38 -9.27 1.60 -0.53
CA ALA A 38 -10.61 1.05 -0.39
C ALA A 38 -11.24 0.73 -1.75
N ALA A 39 -11.27 1.73 -2.63
CA ALA A 39 -11.87 1.64 -3.95
C ALA A 39 -11.14 0.58 -4.78
N PHE A 40 -9.81 0.57 -4.74
CA PHE A 40 -9.02 -0.41 -5.45
C PHE A 40 -9.21 -1.84 -4.93
N GLY A 41 -9.20 -2.03 -3.61
CA GLY A 41 -9.43 -3.34 -3.00
C GLY A 41 -10.82 -3.89 -3.33
N ALA A 42 -11.84 -3.02 -3.37
CA ALA A 42 -13.18 -3.39 -3.80
C ALA A 42 -13.20 -3.82 -5.27
N ILE A 43 -12.56 -3.05 -6.17
CA ILE A 43 -12.47 -3.38 -7.60
C ILE A 43 -11.78 -4.74 -7.80
N VAL A 44 -10.63 -4.96 -7.16
CA VAL A 44 -9.90 -6.24 -7.28
C VAL A 44 -10.72 -7.40 -6.74
N SER A 45 -11.42 -7.22 -5.62
CA SER A 45 -12.25 -8.27 -5.02
C SER A 45 -13.45 -8.62 -5.91
N ILE A 46 -14.07 -7.62 -6.56
CA ILE A 46 -15.15 -7.83 -7.54
C ILE A 46 -14.62 -8.54 -8.80
N LEU A 47 -13.46 -8.11 -9.34
CA LEU A 47 -12.86 -8.77 -10.49
C LEU A 47 -12.47 -10.22 -10.18
N ALA A 48 -11.96 -10.48 -8.97
CA ALA A 48 -11.64 -11.83 -8.51
C ALA A 48 -12.90 -12.73 -8.46
N SER A 49 -14.04 -12.21 -8.01
CA SER A 49 -15.30 -12.98 -7.95
C SER A 49 -15.88 -13.27 -9.33
N VAL A 50 -15.79 -12.32 -10.27
CA VAL A 50 -16.26 -12.45 -11.66
C VAL A 50 -15.40 -13.43 -12.48
N SER A 51 -14.12 -13.59 -12.13
CA SER A 51 -13.17 -14.42 -12.87
C SER A 51 -13.49 -15.94 -12.95
N LYS A 52 -14.51 -16.41 -12.21
CA LYS A 52 -15.08 -17.77 -12.34
C LYS A 52 -16.19 -17.91 -13.38
N PHE A 53 -16.80 -16.83 -13.86
CA PHE A 53 -17.91 -16.92 -14.82
C PHE A 53 -17.48 -17.44 -16.20
N ASP A 54 -16.16 -17.47 -16.47
CA ASP A 54 -15.61 -17.77 -17.80
C ASP A 54 -15.17 -19.23 -17.99
N THR A 55 -15.27 -20.09 -16.97
CA THR A 55 -14.88 -21.53 -17.10
C THR A 55 -15.81 -22.35 -18.00
N HIS A 56 -16.88 -21.76 -18.55
CA HIS A 56 -17.82 -22.43 -19.46
C HIS A 56 -17.63 -22.07 -20.93
N LEU A 57 -16.79 -21.09 -21.27
CA LEU A 57 -16.46 -20.71 -22.64
C LEU A 57 -14.95 -20.90 -22.80
N GLY A 58 -14.51 -21.75 -23.73
CA GLY A 58 -13.11 -22.18 -23.92
C GLY A 58 -12.08 -21.09 -24.28
N GLY A 59 -12.34 -19.81 -23.99
CA GLY A 59 -11.44 -18.66 -24.15
C GLY A 59 -10.77 -18.17 -22.86
N ALA A 60 -11.07 -18.77 -21.71
CA ALA A 60 -10.58 -18.29 -20.41
C ALA A 60 -9.03 -18.21 -20.33
N GLU A 61 -8.31 -19.19 -20.85
CA GLU A 61 -6.84 -19.21 -20.79
C GLU A 61 -6.19 -18.10 -21.64
N ALA A 62 -6.76 -17.82 -22.82
CA ALA A 62 -6.31 -16.73 -23.68
C ALA A 62 -6.57 -15.36 -23.02
N PHE A 63 -7.71 -15.20 -22.35
CA PHE A 63 -8.04 -13.98 -21.60
C PHE A 63 -7.05 -13.73 -20.45
N TRP A 64 -6.72 -14.76 -19.66
CA TRP A 64 -5.70 -14.67 -18.61
C TRP A 64 -4.30 -14.36 -19.17
N GLY A 65 -3.94 -14.94 -20.32
CA GLY A 65 -2.69 -14.65 -21.02
C GLY A 65 -2.58 -13.19 -21.46
N ILE A 66 -3.65 -12.65 -22.07
CA ILE A 66 -3.71 -11.25 -22.50
C ILE A 66 -3.62 -10.30 -21.29
N LEU A 67 -4.36 -10.58 -20.21
CA LEU A 67 -4.27 -9.83 -18.96
C LEU A 67 -2.86 -9.82 -18.38
N GLY A 68 -2.17 -10.96 -18.40
CA GLY A 68 -0.78 -11.09 -17.96
C GLY A 68 0.20 -10.24 -18.79
N ILE A 69 0.08 -10.29 -20.12
CA ILE A 69 0.91 -9.46 -21.02
C ILE A 69 0.64 -7.97 -20.76
N PHE A 70 -0.63 -7.58 -20.62
CA PHE A 70 -1.01 -6.20 -20.34
C PHE A 70 -0.50 -5.71 -18.97
N ALA A 71 -0.47 -6.59 -17.97
CA ALA A 71 0.09 -6.30 -16.66
C ALA A 71 1.61 -6.10 -16.68
N ILE A 72 2.32 -6.94 -17.44
CA ILE A 72 3.77 -6.79 -17.63
C ILE A 72 4.07 -5.50 -18.37
N ALA A 73 3.37 -5.23 -19.49
CA ALA A 73 3.57 -4.01 -20.27
C ALA A 73 3.28 -2.75 -19.44
N SER A 74 2.14 -2.70 -18.74
CA SER A 74 1.80 -1.60 -17.83
C SER A 74 2.77 -1.49 -16.65
N GLY A 75 3.27 -2.60 -16.12
CA GLY A 75 4.21 -2.63 -15.01
C GLY A 75 5.59 -2.10 -15.41
N LEU A 76 6.06 -2.46 -16.60
CA LEU A 76 7.29 -1.93 -17.19
C LEU A 76 7.15 -0.43 -17.50
N MET A 77 6.05 0.00 -18.13
CA MET A 77 5.79 1.42 -18.34
C MET A 77 5.74 2.19 -17.01
N PHE A 78 5.13 1.60 -15.98
CA PHE A 78 5.08 2.20 -14.66
C PHE A 78 6.48 2.37 -14.05
N MET A 79 7.26 1.28 -13.98
CA MET A 79 8.59 1.26 -13.36
C MET A 79 9.62 2.13 -14.08
N PHE A 80 9.63 2.11 -15.42
CA PHE A 80 10.69 2.73 -16.20
C PHE A 80 10.34 4.10 -16.77
N TYR A 81 9.04 4.43 -16.91
CA TYR A 81 8.61 5.69 -17.51
C TYR A 81 7.83 6.57 -16.52
N TYR A 82 6.71 6.08 -15.99
CA TYR A 82 5.82 6.92 -15.17
C TYR A 82 6.41 7.26 -13.80
N PHE A 83 6.89 6.26 -13.06
CA PHE A 83 7.40 6.45 -11.70
C PHE A 83 8.66 7.33 -11.64
N PRO A 84 9.71 7.11 -12.46
CA PRO A 84 10.92 7.93 -12.41
C PRO A 84 10.66 9.38 -12.83
N LYS A 85 9.87 9.58 -13.90
CA LYS A 85 9.54 10.91 -14.40
C LYS A 85 8.69 11.71 -13.41
N TYR A 86 7.69 11.07 -12.79
CA TYR A 86 6.85 11.76 -11.80
C TYR A 86 7.61 12.05 -10.50
N LYS A 87 8.50 11.13 -10.07
CA LYS A 87 9.35 11.31 -8.89
C LYS A 87 10.38 12.43 -9.05
N ASN A 88 10.97 12.56 -10.23
CA ASN A 88 12.03 13.54 -10.47
C ASN A 88 11.49 14.96 -10.65
N ASN A 89 10.29 15.11 -11.21
CA ASN A 89 9.72 16.43 -11.44
C ASN A 89 8.19 16.44 -11.32
N PRO A 90 7.64 16.41 -10.09
CA PRO A 90 6.20 16.30 -9.87
C PRO A 90 5.39 17.53 -10.30
N LEU A 91 6.04 18.69 -10.43
CA LEU A 91 5.37 19.95 -10.74
C LEU A 91 5.17 20.18 -12.24
N ASP A 92 6.07 19.68 -13.08
CA ASP A 92 6.01 19.87 -14.54
C ASP A 92 5.17 18.81 -15.26
N VAL A 93 4.67 17.83 -14.52
CA VAL A 93 3.84 16.76 -15.08
C VAL A 93 2.42 17.28 -15.39
N ARG A 94 1.98 17.07 -16.63
CA ARG A 94 0.62 17.43 -17.08
C ARG A 94 -0.43 16.46 -16.53
N THR A 95 -1.65 16.93 -16.28
CA THR A 95 -2.78 16.13 -15.78
C THR A 95 -3.05 14.83 -16.54
N PRO A 96 -2.98 14.78 -17.90
CA PRO A 96 -3.16 13.53 -18.65
C PRO A 96 -2.09 12.48 -18.32
N PHE A 97 -0.85 12.91 -18.08
CA PHE A 97 0.21 12.00 -17.68
C PHE A 97 -0.07 11.39 -16.31
N VAL A 98 -0.49 12.21 -15.34
CA VAL A 98 -0.84 11.74 -13.99
C VAL A 98 -1.95 10.70 -14.08
N ARG A 99 -3.03 11.00 -14.80
CA ARG A 99 -4.14 10.06 -15.03
C ARG A 99 -3.64 8.73 -15.60
N ASN A 100 -2.80 8.77 -16.64
CA ASN A 100 -2.26 7.56 -17.25
C ASN A 100 -1.32 6.79 -16.32
N ALA A 101 -0.55 7.48 -15.47
CA ALA A 101 0.29 6.86 -14.45
C ALA A 101 -0.54 6.10 -13.41
N TYR A 102 -1.65 6.67 -12.95
CA TYR A 102 -2.60 6.00 -12.06
C TYR A 102 -3.27 4.80 -12.72
N ILE A 103 -3.71 4.94 -13.98
CA ILE A 103 -4.30 3.83 -14.74
C ILE A 103 -3.29 2.69 -14.89
N SER A 104 -2.05 3.01 -15.28
CA SER A 104 -0.96 2.03 -15.39
C SER A 104 -0.71 1.34 -14.06
N LEU A 105 -0.62 2.10 -12.97
CA LEU A 105 -0.47 1.56 -11.62
C LEU A 105 -1.62 0.59 -11.26
N PHE A 106 -2.87 1.00 -11.48
CA PHE A 106 -4.03 0.17 -11.15
C PHE A 106 -4.11 -1.12 -11.98
N PHE A 107 -3.81 -1.06 -13.28
CA PHE A 107 -3.80 -2.27 -14.11
C PHE A 107 -2.67 -3.22 -13.72
N SER A 108 -1.46 -2.71 -13.52
CA SER A 108 -0.33 -3.55 -13.08
C SER A 108 -0.62 -4.20 -11.73
N TYR A 109 -1.14 -3.42 -10.79
CA TYR A 109 -1.43 -3.86 -9.43
C TYR A 109 -2.62 -4.82 -9.37
N GLY A 110 -3.67 -4.56 -10.17
CA GLY A 110 -4.87 -5.38 -10.24
C GLY A 110 -4.54 -6.79 -10.70
N THR A 111 -3.76 -6.91 -11.77
CA THR A 111 -3.37 -8.23 -12.28
C THR A 111 -2.40 -8.96 -11.35
N ILE A 112 -1.42 -8.29 -10.75
CA ILE A 112 -0.51 -8.92 -9.77
C ILE A 112 -1.31 -9.49 -8.59
N PHE A 113 -2.28 -8.74 -8.06
CA PHE A 113 -3.11 -9.23 -6.96
C PHE A 113 -4.05 -10.35 -7.36
N LEU A 114 -4.64 -10.30 -8.56
CA LEU A 114 -5.44 -11.40 -9.08
C LEU A 114 -4.61 -12.68 -9.23
N LEU A 115 -3.36 -12.57 -9.72
CA LEU A 115 -2.43 -13.70 -9.83
C LEU A 115 -2.01 -14.22 -8.45
N LEU A 116 -1.75 -13.34 -7.48
CA LEU A 116 -1.44 -13.74 -6.10
C LEU A 116 -2.60 -14.48 -5.45
N LEU A 117 -3.83 -13.95 -5.56
CA LEU A 117 -5.04 -14.60 -5.02
C LEU A 117 -5.26 -15.96 -5.68
N LYS A 118 -5.11 -16.06 -7.01
CA LYS A 118 -5.18 -17.34 -7.72
C LYS A 118 -4.09 -18.31 -7.27
N GLY A 119 -2.86 -17.84 -7.07
CA GLY A 119 -1.73 -18.64 -6.57
C GLY A 119 -1.97 -19.20 -5.16
N VAL A 120 -2.52 -18.38 -4.26
CA VAL A 120 -2.90 -18.83 -2.90
C VAL A 120 -3.96 -19.92 -2.96
N SER A 121 -4.96 -19.79 -3.83
CA SER A 121 -6.02 -20.79 -4.04
C SER A 121 -5.51 -22.15 -4.56
N TYR A 122 -4.43 -22.16 -5.35
CA TYR A 122 -3.78 -23.40 -5.79
C TYR A 122 -3.04 -24.12 -4.67
N ILE A 123 -2.41 -23.36 -3.76
CA ILE A 123 -1.66 -23.92 -2.64
C ILE A 123 -2.60 -24.48 -1.55
N SER A 124 -3.78 -23.89 -1.37
CA SER A 124 -4.75 -24.31 -0.34
C SER A 124 -5.55 -25.58 -0.69
N GLY A 125 -5.09 -26.40 -1.64
CA GLY A 125 -5.67 -27.73 -1.86
C GLY A 125 -7.01 -27.76 -2.60
N GLY A 126 -7.31 -26.74 -3.41
CA GLY A 126 -8.33 -26.85 -4.46
C GLY A 126 -9.79 -26.70 -4.05
N SER A 127 -10.11 -26.25 -2.83
CA SER A 127 -11.45 -25.68 -2.63
C SER A 127 -11.49 -24.33 -3.32
N SER A 128 -12.33 -24.26 -4.34
CA SER A 128 -12.61 -23.05 -5.11
C SER A 128 -13.41 -22.02 -4.29
N ASP A 129 -13.15 -21.89 -2.99
CA ASP A 129 -13.93 -21.06 -2.08
C ASP A 129 -13.71 -19.59 -2.41
N GLN A 130 -14.64 -19.03 -3.18
CA GLN A 130 -14.73 -17.61 -3.49
C GLN A 130 -14.64 -16.77 -2.21
N HIS A 131 -15.15 -17.31 -1.10
CA HIS A 131 -15.05 -16.71 0.22
C HIS A 131 -13.60 -16.56 0.69
N ALA A 132 -12.73 -17.56 0.54
CA ALA A 132 -11.35 -17.48 1.01
C ALA A 132 -10.53 -16.42 0.26
N ASN A 133 -10.63 -16.35 -1.07
CA ASN A 133 -9.94 -15.34 -1.87
C ASN A 133 -10.50 -13.92 -1.63
N LEU A 134 -11.82 -13.80 -1.46
CA LEU A 134 -12.47 -12.54 -1.08
C LEU A 134 -12.01 -12.09 0.31
N TRP A 135 -11.93 -13.00 1.28
CA TRP A 135 -11.44 -12.71 2.63
C TRP A 135 -9.97 -12.30 2.63
N VAL A 136 -9.08 -12.99 1.91
CA VAL A 136 -7.66 -12.62 1.81
C VAL A 136 -7.51 -11.24 1.14
N GLY A 137 -8.24 -10.97 0.06
CA GLY A 137 -8.27 -9.67 -0.59
C GLY A 137 -8.74 -8.57 0.36
N LEU A 138 -9.90 -8.76 1.00
CA LEU A 138 -10.45 -7.84 1.99
C LEU A 138 -9.53 -7.64 3.18
N SER A 139 -8.83 -8.67 3.65
CA SER A 139 -7.87 -8.56 4.75
C SER A 139 -6.64 -7.74 4.35
N ILE A 140 -6.03 -7.97 3.19
CA ILE A 140 -4.83 -7.22 2.78
C ILE A 140 -5.18 -5.75 2.51
N PHE A 141 -6.24 -5.50 1.72
CA PHE A 141 -6.65 -4.14 1.37
C PHE A 141 -7.30 -3.41 2.55
N GLY A 142 -8.10 -4.11 3.36
CA GLY A 142 -8.71 -3.57 4.57
C GLY A 142 -7.70 -3.23 5.64
N MET A 143 -6.70 -4.08 5.90
CA MET A 143 -5.61 -3.75 6.83
C MET A 143 -4.77 -2.58 6.32
N THR A 144 -4.47 -2.54 5.02
CA THR A 144 -3.78 -1.40 4.41
C THR A 144 -4.59 -0.11 4.58
N LEU A 145 -5.91 -0.16 4.35
CA LEU A 145 -6.81 0.96 4.59
C LEU A 145 -6.76 1.44 6.04
N ILE A 146 -6.86 0.52 7.02
CA ILE A 146 -6.82 0.87 8.44
C ILE A 146 -5.50 1.57 8.78
N VAL A 147 -4.38 1.04 8.32
CA VAL A 147 -3.05 1.60 8.60
C VAL A 147 -2.90 3.01 8.04
N TYR A 148 -3.30 3.24 6.78
CA TYR A 148 -3.24 4.58 6.18
C TYR A 148 -4.35 5.51 6.69
N SER A 149 -5.40 4.98 7.31
CA SER A 149 -6.44 5.77 7.98
C SER A 149 -5.99 6.28 9.36
N ILE A 150 -5.02 5.65 10.03
CA ILE A 150 -4.54 6.08 11.35
C ILE A 150 -4.02 7.54 11.33
N PRO A 151 -3.08 7.93 10.45
CA PRO A 151 -2.62 9.32 10.35
C PRO A 151 -3.75 10.30 10.03
N ALA A 152 -4.72 9.89 9.19
CA ALA A 152 -5.87 10.70 8.82
C ALA A 152 -6.88 10.88 9.96
N SER A 153 -7.13 9.84 10.75
CA SER A 153 -8.04 9.84 11.90
C SER A 153 -7.48 10.70 13.03
N ILE A 154 -6.21 10.54 13.37
CA ILE A 154 -5.49 11.46 14.26
C ILE A 154 -5.66 12.89 13.73
N GLY A 155 -5.45 13.06 12.41
CA GLY A 155 -5.86 14.17 11.55
C GLY A 155 -7.16 14.86 11.95
N PHE A 156 -8.26 14.12 11.97
CA PHE A 156 -9.57 14.64 12.34
C PHE A 156 -9.68 15.04 13.83
N PHE A 157 -9.12 14.24 14.74
CA PHE A 157 -9.25 14.49 16.17
C PHE A 157 -8.48 15.73 16.65
N MET A 158 -7.28 16.02 16.13
CA MET A 158 -6.53 17.19 16.61
C MET A 158 -7.06 18.53 16.08
N LYS A 159 -7.74 18.56 14.92
CA LYS A 159 -8.42 19.78 14.44
C LYS A 159 -9.46 20.29 15.45
N LYS A 160 -10.02 19.39 16.25
CA LYS A 160 -10.98 19.71 17.33
C LYS A 160 -10.33 20.36 18.55
N HIS A 161 -9.01 20.26 18.71
CA HIS A 161 -8.31 20.68 19.94
C HIS A 161 -7.38 21.89 19.81
N SER A 162 -7.26 22.54 18.64
CA SER A 162 -6.52 23.81 18.39
C SER A 162 -5.08 23.93 18.93
N LYS A 163 -4.48 22.85 19.44
CA LYS A 163 -3.13 22.86 19.99
C LYS A 163 -2.15 22.42 18.91
N ALA A 164 -1.06 23.17 18.77
CA ALA A 164 0.12 22.72 18.06
C ALA A 164 0.60 21.42 18.72
N VAL A 165 0.79 20.38 17.91
CA VAL A 165 1.28 19.09 18.37
C VAL A 165 2.57 18.82 17.62
N SER A 166 3.62 18.52 18.39
CA SER A 166 4.91 18.16 17.84
C SER A 166 4.81 16.91 16.97
N LEU A 167 5.63 16.85 15.92
CA LEU A 167 5.71 15.67 15.05
C LEU A 167 6.02 14.40 15.87
N TYR A 168 6.82 14.52 16.93
CA TYR A 168 7.09 13.45 17.89
C TYR A 168 5.82 12.90 18.54
N LYS A 169 4.93 13.77 19.04
CA LYS A 169 3.67 13.32 19.67
C LYS A 169 2.75 12.67 18.64
N PHE A 170 2.64 13.28 17.44
CA PHE A 170 1.85 12.72 16.34
C PHE A 170 2.34 11.31 15.94
N LEU A 171 3.65 11.15 15.74
CA LEU A 171 4.24 9.85 15.44
C LEU A 171 4.09 8.88 16.61
N GLY A 172 4.23 9.34 17.85
CA GLY A 172 3.97 8.53 19.05
C GLY A 172 2.58 7.89 19.02
N PHE A 173 1.53 8.67 18.71
CA PHE A 173 0.18 8.14 18.55
C PHE A 173 0.07 7.14 17.40
N CYS A 174 0.68 7.44 16.24
CA CYS A 174 0.73 6.50 15.12
C CYS A 174 1.42 5.18 15.52
N TYR A 175 2.58 5.24 16.17
CA TYR A 175 3.32 4.08 16.64
C TYR A 175 2.53 3.26 17.65
N SER A 176 1.85 3.90 18.63
CA SER A 176 0.99 3.19 19.58
C SER A 176 -0.16 2.48 18.87
N ALA A 177 -0.82 3.13 17.91
CA ALA A 177 -1.90 2.51 17.13
C ALA A 177 -1.39 1.33 16.26
N TYR A 178 -0.22 1.49 15.64
CA TYR A 178 0.43 0.41 14.89
C TYR A 178 0.86 -0.76 15.77
N LEU A 179 1.37 -0.49 16.98
CA LEU A 179 1.71 -1.51 17.97
C LEU A 179 0.47 -2.31 18.38
N ILE A 180 -0.65 -1.63 18.66
CA ILE A 180 -1.92 -2.28 19.01
C ILE A 180 -2.40 -3.17 17.86
N LEU A 181 -2.39 -2.66 16.61
CA LEU A 181 -2.76 -3.46 15.44
C LEU A 181 -1.84 -4.67 15.23
N PHE A 182 -0.54 -4.50 15.45
CA PHE A 182 0.43 -5.58 15.38
C PHE A 182 0.13 -6.65 16.44
N LEU A 183 -0.13 -6.26 17.69
CA LEU A 183 -0.48 -7.17 18.78
C LEU A 183 -1.80 -7.93 18.51
N ILE A 184 -2.83 -7.25 18.01
CA ILE A 184 -4.10 -7.91 17.61
C ILE A 184 -3.85 -8.94 16.50
N SER A 185 -3.06 -8.56 15.50
CA SER A 185 -2.70 -9.46 14.38
C SER A 185 -1.89 -10.66 14.87
N LEU A 186 -0.98 -10.44 15.82
CA LEU A 186 -0.15 -11.47 16.45
C LEU A 186 -1.02 -12.46 17.24
N ILE A 187 -1.95 -11.98 18.07
CA ILE A 187 -2.86 -12.82 18.85
C ILE A 187 -3.77 -13.63 17.93
N GLY A 188 -4.35 -13.00 16.90
CA GLY A 188 -5.18 -13.68 15.92
C GLY A 188 -4.43 -14.82 15.21
N LEU A 189 -3.15 -14.60 14.88
CA LEU A 189 -2.32 -15.62 14.26
C LEU A 189 -1.94 -16.74 15.24
N ILE A 190 -1.59 -16.42 16.48
CA ILE A 190 -1.33 -17.44 17.51
C ILE A 190 -2.57 -18.32 17.68
N MET A 191 -3.76 -17.73 17.82
CA MET A 191 -5.01 -18.47 17.94
C MET A 191 -5.32 -19.32 16.71
N GLY A 192 -5.05 -18.85 15.49
CA GLY A 192 -5.25 -19.61 14.25
C GLY A 192 -4.23 -20.73 14.04
N SER A 193 -2.95 -20.49 14.37
CA SER A 193 -1.85 -21.46 14.20
C SER A 193 -1.93 -22.65 15.15
N VAL A 194 -2.64 -22.52 16.27
CA VAL A 194 -2.92 -23.64 17.18
C VAL A 194 -3.78 -24.71 16.48
N TYR A 195 -4.54 -24.35 15.44
CA TYR A 195 -5.40 -25.28 14.69
C TYR A 195 -4.71 -25.96 13.50
N GLU A 196 -3.64 -25.40 12.93
CA GLU A 196 -2.91 -26.00 11.78
C GLU A 196 -1.41 -26.17 12.06
N LYS A 197 -1.02 -27.40 12.41
CA LYS A 197 0.37 -27.76 12.69
C LYS A 197 1.17 -27.78 11.37
N ILE A 198 2.27 -27.02 11.33
CA ILE A 198 3.39 -27.03 10.34
C ILE A 198 3.37 -25.90 9.27
N SER A 199 2.22 -25.39 8.80
CA SER A 199 2.19 -24.24 7.86
C SER A 199 2.38 -22.87 8.55
N GLY A 200 2.16 -22.81 9.88
CA GLY A 200 2.03 -21.57 10.65
C GLY A 200 3.28 -20.69 10.75
N TYR A 201 4.50 -21.25 10.77
CA TYR A 201 5.74 -20.46 10.96
C TYR A 201 6.09 -19.61 9.73
N ALA A 202 5.82 -20.10 8.52
CA ALA A 202 6.04 -19.36 7.28
C ALA A 202 5.01 -18.22 7.13
N HIS A 203 3.75 -18.49 7.47
CA HIS A 203 2.69 -17.47 7.53
C HIS A 203 3.00 -16.42 8.60
N PHE A 204 3.58 -16.81 9.72
CA PHE A 204 4.05 -15.91 10.78
C PHE A 204 5.18 -14.98 10.30
N ALA A 205 6.22 -15.53 9.68
CA ALA A 205 7.34 -14.73 9.16
C ALA A 205 6.88 -13.77 8.04
N LEU A 206 5.98 -14.23 7.15
CA LEU A 206 5.43 -13.43 6.07
C LEU A 206 4.52 -12.32 6.60
N LEU A 207 3.72 -12.60 7.62
CA LEU A 207 2.88 -11.60 8.28
C LEU A 207 3.70 -10.58 9.06
N ILE A 208 4.80 -10.98 9.73
CA ILE A 208 5.73 -10.06 10.39
C ILE A 208 6.41 -9.16 9.36
N LEU A 209 6.91 -9.72 8.25
CA LEU A 209 7.54 -8.94 7.20
C LEU A 209 6.55 -7.94 6.56
N CYS A 210 5.33 -8.40 6.27
CA CYS A 210 4.26 -7.53 5.76
C CYS A 210 3.90 -6.45 6.78
N GLY A 211 3.76 -6.82 8.06
CA GLY A 211 3.51 -5.89 9.16
C GLY A 211 4.61 -4.82 9.23
N VAL A 212 5.87 -5.21 9.31
CA VAL A 212 7.00 -4.27 9.39
C VAL A 212 6.99 -3.30 8.20
N ILE A 213 6.75 -3.77 6.98
CA ILE A 213 6.74 -2.87 5.81
C ILE A 213 5.49 -1.96 5.81
N ILE A 214 4.31 -2.51 6.11
CA ILE A 214 3.05 -1.77 6.21
C ILE A 214 3.13 -0.69 7.30
N PHE A 215 3.79 -0.97 8.42
CA PHE A 215 3.92 -0.02 9.52
C PHE A 215 5.06 0.99 9.31
N THR A 216 6.10 0.64 8.56
CA THR A 216 7.23 1.54 8.28
C THR A 216 6.95 2.50 7.11
N SER A 217 6.19 2.06 6.10
CA SER A 217 5.89 2.84 4.89
C SER A 217 5.17 4.17 5.15
N PRO A 218 4.14 4.24 6.02
CA PRO A 218 3.48 5.51 6.39
C PRO A 218 4.45 6.50 7.05
N ILE A 219 5.40 6.02 7.86
CA ILE A 219 6.37 6.88 8.55
C ILE A 219 7.36 7.48 7.57
N LEU A 220 7.84 6.68 6.61
CA LEU A 220 8.71 7.18 5.54
C LEU A 220 8.00 8.21 4.67
N SER A 221 6.72 7.96 4.36
CA SER A 221 5.87 8.90 3.63
C SER A 221 5.66 10.21 4.42
N LEU A 222 5.41 10.12 5.72
CA LEU A 222 5.33 11.30 6.62
C LEU A 222 6.62 12.11 6.66
N TYR A 223 7.77 11.45 6.77
CA TYR A 223 9.07 12.10 6.75
C TYR A 223 9.27 12.90 5.46
N ARG A 224 9.01 12.28 4.31
CA ARG A 224 9.18 12.92 3.01
C ARG A 224 8.17 14.05 2.78
N MET A 225 6.92 13.87 3.23
CA MET A 225 5.94 14.95 3.24
C MET A 225 6.42 16.13 4.08
N LYS A 226 6.90 15.90 5.31
CA LYS A 226 7.41 16.98 6.17
C LYS A 226 8.57 17.74 5.52
N THR A 227 9.49 17.03 4.84
CA THR A 227 10.61 17.68 4.15
C THR A 227 10.18 18.59 2.99
N VAL A 228 9.07 18.30 2.33
CA VAL A 228 8.61 19.06 1.17
C VAL A 228 7.64 20.16 1.57
N VAL A 229 6.65 19.83 2.41
CA VAL A 229 5.53 20.73 2.75
C VAL A 229 6.00 21.97 3.49
N ARG A 230 7.11 21.90 4.24
CA ARG A 230 7.74 23.06 4.89
C ARG A 230 8.11 24.19 3.92
N TYR A 231 8.44 23.86 2.68
CA TYR A 231 8.86 24.84 1.67
C TYR A 231 7.72 25.24 0.72
N LEU A 232 6.51 24.74 0.95
CA LEU A 232 5.34 25.10 0.15
C LEU A 232 4.73 26.40 0.64
N ASP A 233 4.39 27.27 -0.30
CA ASP A 233 3.56 28.44 -0.03
C ASP A 233 2.10 27.98 0.16
N PRO A 234 1.49 28.22 1.33
CA PRO A 234 0.08 27.89 1.57
C PRO A 234 -0.90 28.64 0.64
N GLN A 235 -0.48 29.76 0.04
CA GLN A 235 -1.31 30.55 -0.86
C GLN A 235 -1.36 29.98 -2.29
N ASP A 236 -0.35 29.19 -2.68
CA ASP A 236 -0.34 28.54 -3.98
C ASP A 236 -1.09 27.20 -3.94
N ALA A 237 -2.41 27.30 -4.16
CA ALA A 237 -3.31 26.15 -4.17
C ALA A 237 -2.99 25.15 -5.30
N VAL A 238 -2.41 25.58 -6.42
CA VAL A 238 -2.13 24.71 -7.58
C VAL A 238 -0.92 23.83 -7.28
N VAL A 239 0.17 24.44 -6.81
CA VAL A 239 1.40 23.71 -6.42
C VAL A 239 1.10 22.75 -5.27
N THR A 240 0.38 23.22 -4.26
CA THR A 240 -0.06 22.37 -3.14
C THR A 240 -0.84 21.16 -3.64
N LYS A 241 -1.80 21.36 -4.56
CA LYS A 241 -2.60 20.25 -5.09
C LYS A 241 -1.77 19.25 -5.90
N LYS A 242 -0.80 19.71 -6.69
CA LYS A 242 0.11 18.82 -7.43
C LYS A 242 0.93 17.94 -6.48
N TRP A 243 1.45 18.51 -5.40
CA TRP A 243 2.16 17.75 -4.38
C TRP A 243 1.26 16.75 -3.64
N GLU A 244 0.02 17.14 -3.29
CA GLU A 244 -0.93 16.20 -2.69
C GLU A 244 -1.12 14.96 -3.59
N VAL A 245 -1.38 15.18 -4.87
CA VAL A 245 -1.60 14.09 -5.84
C VAL A 245 -0.35 13.26 -6.04
N PHE A 246 0.83 13.88 -6.08
CA PHE A 246 2.10 13.15 -6.14
C PHE A 246 2.32 12.25 -4.91
N PHE A 247 2.09 12.75 -3.70
CA PHE A 247 2.29 11.94 -2.49
C PHE A 247 1.26 10.81 -2.38
N VAL A 248 0.01 11.02 -2.82
CA VAL A 248 -0.97 9.92 -2.94
C VAL A 248 -0.43 8.87 -3.92
N PHE A 249 0.00 9.27 -5.11
CA PHE A 249 0.57 8.36 -6.10
C PHE A 249 1.79 7.59 -5.55
N GLU A 250 2.68 8.27 -4.85
CA GLU A 250 3.87 7.68 -4.26
C GLU A 250 3.54 6.65 -3.18
N ILE A 251 2.56 6.94 -2.32
CA ILE A 251 2.06 5.99 -1.32
C ILE A 251 1.50 4.73 -2.00
N LEU A 252 0.69 4.90 -3.05
CA LEU A 252 0.16 3.77 -3.82
C LEU A 252 1.29 2.98 -4.51
N ALA A 253 2.31 3.66 -5.02
CA ALA A 253 3.49 3.05 -5.66
C ALA A 253 4.38 2.26 -4.68
N GLN A 254 4.55 2.74 -3.44
CA GLN A 254 5.28 2.02 -2.40
C GLN A 254 4.62 0.66 -2.07
N LEU A 255 3.28 0.58 -2.16
CA LEU A 255 2.56 -0.68 -1.99
C LEU A 255 2.83 -1.68 -3.14
N MET A 256 3.07 -1.20 -4.37
CA MET A 256 3.50 -2.06 -5.48
C MET A 256 4.85 -2.74 -5.16
N GLN A 257 5.77 -2.02 -4.52
CA GLN A 257 7.04 -2.61 -4.08
C GLN A 257 6.80 -3.70 -3.04
N MET A 258 5.87 -3.50 -2.11
CA MET A 258 5.45 -4.54 -1.17
C MET A 258 4.93 -5.81 -1.84
N ALA A 259 4.03 -5.68 -2.82
CA ALA A 259 3.48 -6.83 -3.54
C ALA A 259 4.57 -7.61 -4.31
N LEU A 260 5.56 -6.90 -4.86
CA LEU A 260 6.72 -7.50 -5.50
C LEU A 260 7.66 -8.21 -4.49
N TYR A 261 7.83 -7.66 -3.29
CA TYR A 261 8.60 -8.33 -2.24
C TYR A 261 7.90 -9.60 -1.74
N ILE A 262 6.58 -9.55 -1.54
CA ILE A 262 5.78 -10.71 -1.13
C ILE A 262 5.83 -11.80 -2.21
N SER A 263 5.56 -11.47 -3.47
CA SER A 263 5.61 -12.44 -4.57
C SER A 263 6.99 -13.06 -4.79
N ARG A 264 8.06 -12.27 -4.68
CA ARG A 264 9.44 -12.81 -4.71
C ARG A 264 9.69 -13.80 -3.59
N PHE A 265 9.29 -13.46 -2.37
CA PHE A 265 9.47 -14.32 -1.21
C PHE A 265 8.70 -15.64 -1.37
N VAL A 266 7.45 -15.59 -1.83
CA VAL A 266 6.63 -16.78 -2.15
C VAL A 266 7.33 -17.65 -3.21
N LEU A 267 7.82 -17.05 -4.30
CA LEU A 267 8.54 -17.79 -5.36
C LEU A 267 9.82 -18.47 -4.87
N TYR A 268 10.67 -17.76 -4.12
CA TYR A 268 11.88 -18.35 -3.54
C TYR A 268 11.56 -19.52 -2.62
N TYR A 269 10.46 -19.43 -1.87
CA TYR A 269 10.05 -20.48 -0.96
C TYR A 269 9.45 -21.70 -1.69
N CYS A 270 8.55 -21.49 -2.66
CA CYS A 270 8.00 -22.56 -3.49
C CYS A 270 9.11 -23.32 -4.24
N LEU A 271 10.09 -22.60 -4.79
CA LEU A 271 11.25 -23.22 -5.46
C LEU A 271 12.21 -23.89 -4.47
N GLY A 272 12.32 -23.38 -3.24
CA GLY A 272 13.11 -23.98 -2.16
C GLY A 272 12.50 -25.29 -1.62
N CYS A 273 11.17 -25.36 -1.53
CA CYS A 273 10.45 -26.58 -1.15
C CYS A 273 10.43 -27.64 -2.26
N SER A 274 10.49 -27.25 -3.54
CA SER A 274 10.57 -28.20 -4.67
C SER A 274 11.96 -28.84 -4.85
N ARG A 275 13.00 -28.34 -4.17
CA ARG A 275 14.39 -28.84 -4.24
C ARG A 275 14.79 -29.70 -3.04
N ARG A 276 13.85 -30.07 -2.18
CA ARG A 276 14.00 -31.10 -1.14
C ARG A 276 13.04 -32.24 -1.41
#